data_AF-A0A6A5A0I0-F1
#
_entry.id   AF-A0A6A5A0I0-F1
#
_cell.length_a   1.000
_cell.length_b   1.000
_cell.length_c   1.000
_cell.angle_alpha   90.00
_cell.angle_beta   90.00
_cell.angle_gamma   90.00
#
_symmetry.space_group_name_H-M   'P 1'
#
loop_
_entity.id
_entity.type
_entity.pdbx_description
1 polymer ?
#
loop_
_entity_poly.entity_id
_entity_poly.type
_entity_poly.pdbx_seq_one_letter_code
_entity_poly.pdbx_strand_id
1 'polypeptide(L)'
;MPECDVILAHCVAYLARAPKSVEVYKAYKRVKQTIDQGNDPDVPLHLRNAPTKLMESLNYGKEYKYNPDYEDGAVDQTYLPPELVGCEFLQAKNWVHKKE
;
A
#
# COMPACT_ATOMS: atom_id res chain seq x y z
N MET A 1 8.18 -13.56 34.56
CA MET A 1 8.45 -14.48 33.44
C MET A 1 9.70 -13.93 32.75
N PRO A 2 10.90 -14.42 33.10
CA PRO A 2 12.17 -13.70 32.88
C PRO A 2 12.63 -13.62 31.41
N GLU A 3 12.17 -14.51 30.54
CA GLU A 3 12.57 -14.56 29.12
C GLU A 3 11.90 -13.47 28.28
N CYS A 4 10.68 -13.07 28.64
CA CYS A 4 9.98 -11.96 27.96
C CYS A 4 10.69 -10.62 28.16
N ASP A 5 11.29 -10.42 29.33
CA ASP A 5 11.98 -9.17 29.68
C ASP A 5 13.22 -8.96 28.79
N VAL A 6 13.96 -10.04 28.48
CA VAL A 6 15.15 -9.99 27.61
C VAL A 6 14.77 -9.61 26.18
N ILE A 7 13.69 -10.17 25.64
CA ILE A 7 13.23 -9.88 24.28
C ILE A 7 12.76 -8.43 24.18
N LEU A 8 12.00 -7.93 25.16
CA LEU A 8 11.56 -6.55 25.19
C LEU A 8 12.74 -5.57 25.29
N ALA A 9 13.72 -5.85 26.16
CA ALA A 9 14.93 -5.04 26.27
C ALA A 9 15.71 -4.98 24.95
N HIS A 10 15.85 -6.11 24.25
CA HIS A 10 16.51 -6.17 22.96
C HIS A 10 15.76 -5.36 21.89
N CYS A 11 14.42 -5.52 21.79
CA CYS A 11 13.59 -4.77 20.87
C CYS A 11 13.67 -3.25 21.10
N VAL A 12 13.62 -2.81 22.37
CA VAL A 12 13.72 -1.39 22.73
C VAL A 12 15.09 -0.84 22.32
N ALA A 13 16.18 -1.53 22.64
CA ALA A 13 17.52 -1.09 22.28
C ALA A 13 17.72 -0.99 20.75
N TYR A 14 17.21 -1.98 20.01
CA TYR A 14 17.25 -1.99 18.54
C TYR A 14 16.48 -0.81 17.95
N LEU A 15 15.20 -0.65 18.34
CA LEU A 15 14.35 0.42 17.83
C LEU A 15 14.86 1.81 18.23
N ALA A 16 15.44 1.97 19.42
CA ALA A 16 16.03 3.23 19.88
C ALA A 16 17.20 3.67 18.98
N ARG A 17 18.01 2.72 18.50
CA ARG A 17 19.18 2.99 17.64
C ARG A 17 18.88 3.00 16.14
N ALA A 18 17.73 2.48 15.72
CA ALA A 18 17.35 2.45 14.31
C ALA A 18 17.14 3.87 13.72
N PRO A 19 17.34 4.07 12.40
CA PRO A 19 16.91 5.28 11.71
C PRO A 19 15.41 5.55 11.95
N LYS A 20 15.05 6.81 12.19
CA LYS A 20 13.66 7.18 12.47
C LYS A 20 13.03 7.80 11.23
N SER A 21 11.83 7.34 10.88
CA SER A 21 11.00 7.94 9.84
C SER A 21 9.54 7.98 10.31
N VAL A 22 8.85 9.05 9.93
CA VAL A 22 7.39 9.21 10.12
C VAL A 22 6.66 9.29 8.77
N GLU A 23 7.33 8.91 7.67
CA GLU A 23 6.78 9.02 6.31
C GLU A 23 5.54 8.16 6.12
N VAL A 24 5.60 6.88 6.49
CA VAL A 24 4.45 5.97 6.45
C VAL A 24 3.32 6.45 7.36
N TYR A 25 3.65 6.94 8.57
CA TYR A 25 2.66 7.48 9.50
C TYR A 25 1.92 8.69 8.90
N LYS A 26 2.66 9.63 8.31
CA LYS A 26 2.08 10.81 7.65
C LYS A 26 1.28 10.41 6.40
N ALA A 27 1.78 9.47 5.59
CA ALA A 27 1.08 8.97 4.41
C ALA A 27 -0.26 8.36 4.79
N TYR A 28 -0.28 7.47 5.78
CA TYR A 28 -1.50 6.86 6.29
C TYR A 28 -2.49 7.89 6.84
N LYS A 29 -2.00 8.92 7.55
CA LYS A 29 -2.85 10.01 8.03
C LYS A 29 -3.48 10.80 6.88
N ARG A 30 -2.74 11.07 5.80
CA ARG A 30 -3.27 11.76 4.61
C ARG A 30 -4.35 10.93 3.91
N VAL A 31 -4.14 9.61 3.78
CA VAL A 31 -5.15 8.70 3.23
C VAL A 31 -6.43 8.77 4.05
N LYS A 32 -6.34 8.62 5.39
CA LYS A 32 -7.49 8.75 6.28
C LYS A 32 -8.23 10.07 6.12
N GLN A 33 -7.50 11.18 6.11
CA GLN A 33 -8.08 12.51 5.94
C GLN A 33 -8.80 12.66 4.60
N THR A 34 -8.28 12.05 3.53
CA THR A 34 -8.89 12.10 2.19
C THR A 34 -10.23 11.37 2.18
N ILE A 35 -10.27 10.17 2.78
CA ILE A 35 -11.50 9.38 2.92
C ILE A 35 -12.50 10.12 3.82
N ASP A 36 -12.06 10.65 4.97
CA ASP A 36 -12.92 11.38 5.92
C ASP A 36 -13.54 12.66 5.31
N GLN A 37 -12.92 13.22 4.26
CA GLN A 37 -13.43 14.37 3.51
C GLN A 37 -14.46 13.98 2.43
N GLY A 38 -14.82 12.69 2.33
CA GLY A 38 -15.80 12.17 1.37
C GLY A 38 -15.18 11.80 0.02
N ASN A 39 -13.85 11.77 -0.11
CA ASN A 39 -13.17 11.31 -1.31
C ASN A 39 -12.91 9.80 -1.21
N ASP A 40 -14.00 9.02 -1.25
CA ASP A 40 -14.02 7.55 -1.16
C ASP A 40 -14.64 6.96 -2.44
N PRO A 41 -13.88 6.99 -3.57
CA PRO A 41 -14.36 6.45 -4.84
C PRO A 41 -14.37 4.92 -4.86
N ASP A 42 -15.19 4.40 -5.76
CA ASP A 42 -15.32 2.97 -6.02
C ASP A 42 -14.00 2.32 -6.48
N VAL A 43 -13.85 1.02 -6.18
CA VAL A 43 -12.72 0.22 -6.68
C VAL A 43 -12.76 0.14 -8.21
N PRO A 44 -11.64 0.37 -8.93
CA PRO A 44 -11.56 0.21 -10.38
C PRO A 44 -11.98 -1.19 -10.85
N LEU A 45 -12.70 -1.28 -11.97
CA LEU A 45 -13.28 -2.54 -12.46
C LEU A 45 -12.22 -3.65 -12.63
N HIS A 46 -11.03 -3.32 -13.17
CA HIS A 46 -9.94 -4.27 -13.37
C HIS A 46 -9.33 -4.78 -12.06
N LEU A 47 -9.59 -4.16 -10.91
CA LEU A 47 -9.15 -4.63 -9.59
C LEU A 47 -10.25 -5.37 -8.81
N ARG A 48 -11.49 -5.35 -9.30
CA ARG A 48 -12.61 -6.02 -8.62
C ARG A 48 -12.50 -7.53 -8.75
N ASN A 49 -12.90 -8.24 -7.70
CA ASN A 49 -13.08 -9.68 -7.76
C ASN A 49 -14.28 -10.05 -8.65
N ALA A 50 -14.17 -11.13 -9.43
CA ALA A 50 -15.20 -11.59 -10.35
C ALA A 50 -15.54 -13.09 -10.19
N PRO A 51 -15.98 -13.56 -9.01
CA PRO A 51 -16.20 -14.98 -8.75
C PRO A 51 -17.49 -15.54 -9.35
N THR A 52 -18.36 -14.70 -9.91
CA THR A 52 -19.65 -15.12 -10.48
C THR A 52 -19.72 -14.78 -11.96
N LYS A 53 -20.46 -15.59 -12.73
CA LYS A 53 -20.67 -15.37 -14.18
C LYS A 53 -21.30 -14.01 -14.49
N LEU A 54 -22.16 -13.51 -13.60
CA LEU A 54 -22.73 -12.18 -13.73
C LEU A 54 -21.65 -11.09 -13.61
N MET A 55 -20.75 -11.21 -12.63
CA MET A 55 -19.65 -10.25 -12.43
C MET A 55 -18.67 -10.25 -13.61
N GLU A 56 -18.32 -11.42 -14.15
CA GLU A 56 -17.53 -11.54 -15.38
C GLU A 56 -18.22 -10.85 -16.57
N SER A 57 -19.54 -11.03 -16.72
CA SER A 57 -20.32 -10.37 -17.78
C SER A 57 -20.37 -8.84 -17.63
N LEU A 58 -20.20 -8.33 -16.41
CA LEU A 58 -20.07 -6.90 -16.10
C LEU A 58 -18.62 -6.41 -16.22
N ASN A 59 -17.71 -7.23 -16.76
CA ASN A 59 -16.28 -6.96 -16.96
C ASN A 59 -15.50 -6.74 -15.64
N TYR A 60 -15.95 -7.32 -14.53
CA TYR A 60 -15.19 -7.24 -13.27
C TYR A 60 -13.89 -8.04 -13.42
N GLY A 61 -12.77 -7.49 -12.94
CA GLY A 61 -11.45 -8.11 -13.03
C GLY A 61 -10.93 -8.25 -14.47
N LYS A 62 -11.66 -7.76 -15.47
CA LYS A 62 -11.22 -7.79 -16.86
C LYS A 62 -10.01 -6.87 -17.01
N GLU A 63 -9.03 -7.31 -17.79
CA GLU A 63 -7.77 -6.59 -18.03
C GLU A 63 -6.87 -6.44 -16.79
N TYR A 64 -7.18 -7.14 -15.69
CA TYR A 64 -6.27 -7.22 -14.55
C TYR A 64 -4.95 -7.83 -15.01
N LYS A 65 -3.87 -7.11 -14.76
CA LYS A 65 -2.52 -7.57 -15.04
C LYS A 65 -1.92 -8.15 -13.76
N TYR A 66 -1.71 -9.47 -13.75
CA TYR A 66 -1.11 -10.16 -12.61
C TYR A 66 0.42 -9.98 -12.64
N ASN A 67 0.96 -9.15 -11.74
CA ASN A 67 2.38 -8.77 -11.73
C ASN A 67 3.36 -9.94 -11.95
N PRO A 68 3.24 -11.11 -11.29
CA PRO A 68 4.19 -12.22 -11.48
C PRO A 68 4.28 -12.80 -12.89
N ASP A 69 3.31 -12.56 -13.76
CA ASP A 69 3.33 -13.02 -15.15
C ASP A 69 4.12 -12.08 -16.09
N TYR A 70 4.55 -10.91 -15.58
CA TYR A 70 5.28 -9.89 -16.34
C TYR A 70 6.79 -9.92 -16.00
N GLU A 71 7.60 -9.46 -16.95
CA GLU A 71 9.06 -9.34 -16.78
C GLU A 71 9.39 -8.51 -15.54
N ASP A 72 10.23 -9.07 -14.66
CA ASP A 72 10.62 -8.50 -13.35
C ASP A 72 9.45 -8.12 -12.41
N GLY A 73 8.24 -8.63 -12.66
CA GLY A 73 7.05 -8.27 -11.90
C GLY A 73 6.54 -6.84 -12.19
N ALA A 74 7.12 -6.16 -13.17
CA ALA A 74 6.84 -4.78 -13.51
C ALA A 74 5.67 -4.71 -14.51
N VAL A 75 4.65 -3.93 -14.16
CA VAL A 75 3.47 -3.80 -14.99
C VAL A 75 2.96 -2.37 -15.01
N ASP A 76 2.63 -1.89 -16.20
CA ASP A 76 1.95 -0.61 -16.37
C ASP A 76 0.45 -0.79 -16.11
N GLN A 77 0.03 -0.54 -14.88
CA GLN A 77 -1.35 -0.60 -14.44
C GLN A 77 -1.61 0.49 -13.39
N THR A 78 -2.71 1.22 -13.55
CA THR A 78 -3.15 2.19 -12.54
C THR A 78 -3.89 1.47 -11.42
N TYR A 79 -3.50 1.70 -10.16
CA TYR A 79 -4.14 1.07 -8.99
C TYR A 79 -5.06 2.01 -8.23
N LEU A 80 -4.81 3.32 -8.30
CA LEU A 80 -5.70 4.31 -7.70
C LEU A 80 -6.96 4.49 -8.57
N PRO A 81 -8.12 4.72 -7.94
CA PRO A 81 -9.31 5.18 -8.64
C PRO A 81 -9.03 6.44 -9.47
N PRO A 82 -9.71 6.64 -10.62
CA PRO A 82 -9.51 7.80 -11.49
C PRO A 82 -9.54 9.15 -10.77
N GLU A 83 -10.38 9.28 -9.75
CA GLU A 83 -10.58 10.46 -8.92
C GLU A 83 -9.37 10.77 -8.01
N LEU A 84 -8.55 9.75 -7.73
CA LEU A 84 -7.36 9.82 -6.88
C LEU A 84 -6.06 9.75 -7.69
N VAL A 85 -6.13 9.67 -9.02
CA VAL A 85 -4.93 9.68 -9.87
C VAL A 85 -4.20 11.01 -9.69
N GLY A 86 -2.89 10.93 -9.41
CA GLY A 86 -2.05 12.09 -9.10
C GLY A 86 -1.94 12.41 -7.61
N CYS A 87 -2.72 11.74 -6.74
CA CYS A 87 -2.53 11.85 -5.30
C CYS A 87 -1.28 11.07 -4.84
N GLU A 88 -0.26 11.79 -4.38
CA GLU A 88 0.93 11.18 -3.79
C GLU A 88 0.86 11.21 -2.25
N PHE A 89 0.45 10.10 -1.65
CA PHE A 89 0.33 9.99 -0.19
C PHE A 89 1.68 9.74 0.51
N LEU A 90 2.50 8.85 -0.06
CA LEU A 90 3.81 8.50 0.44
C LEU A 90 4.89 9.32 -0.27
N GLN A 91 5.38 10.34 0.41
CA GLN A 91 6.48 11.18 -0.06
C GLN A 91 7.78 10.65 0.56
N ALA A 92 8.56 9.90 -0.20
CA ALA A 92 9.86 9.40 0.24
C ALA A 92 10.90 10.52 0.12
N LYS A 93 11.06 11.33 1.17
CA LYS A 93 12.06 12.41 1.20
C LYS A 93 13.41 11.90 1.69
N ASN A 94 13.44 10.90 2.57
CA ASN A 94 14.65 10.38 3.20
C ASN A 94 14.61 8.85 3.36
N TRP A 95 14.34 8.11 2.28
CA TRP A 95 14.41 6.65 2.32
C TRP A 95 15.86 6.18 2.48
N VAL A 96 16.28 5.87 3.71
CA VAL A 96 17.69 5.58 4.05
C VAL A 96 18.12 4.16 3.69
N HIS A 97 17.20 3.25 3.35
CA HIS A 97 17.56 1.93 2.81
C HIS A 97 17.65 2.00 1.28
N LYS A 98 18.77 2.53 0.77
CA LYS A 98 19.23 2.11 -0.56
C LYS A 98 19.53 0.63 -0.47
N LYS A 99 18.74 -0.20 -1.16
CA LYS A 99 19.21 -1.53 -1.56
C LYS A 99 20.42 -1.30 -2.47
N GLU A 100 21.55 -1.90 -2.12
CA GLU A 100 22.59 -2.26 -3.10
C GLU A 100 22.02 -3.24 -4.12
#